data_AF-A0A934XVB0-F1
#
_entry.id   AF-A0A934XVB0-F1
#
_cell.length_a   1.000
_cell.length_b   1.000
_cell.length_c   1.000
_cell.angle_alpha   90.00
_cell.angle_beta   90.00
_cell.angle_gamma   90.00
#
_symmetry.space_group_name_H-M   'P 1'
#
loop_
_entity.id
_entity.type
_entity.pdbx_description
1 polymer ?
#
loop_
_entity_poly.entity_id
_entity_poly.type
_entity_poly.pdbx_seq_one_letter_code
_entity_poly.pdbx_strand_id
1 'polypeptide(L)'
;MDINEVQAFTEQRIADWDQRRIGMLNMLSLDTLLSPHPYSFVTERSRSAGDVISMALDAAQAAHERETLAEWLFDLAVFVADSTGQGRPSAVPGIDLECSSNGISFLVSIMPYCTADSDLQIRVREQALRQATTGRDAIRVQPTIGICIGKAETSYQRGYLKVVGSDFWRLIGGDEDLYRAIVQPIAAQVKTCRGSFAQEHARIVNRFTHQFIERFCDESGAIDWVKLVEFNSGNFDARVPGA
;
A
#
# COMPACT_ATOMS: atom_id res chain seq x y z
N MET A 1 -12.72 18.46 15.49
CA MET A 1 -12.08 18.54 14.17
C MET A 1 -13.13 19.02 13.17
N ASP A 2 -12.80 19.94 12.27
CA ASP A 2 -13.73 20.30 11.20
C ASP A 2 -13.67 19.23 10.10
N ILE A 3 -14.80 18.59 9.81
CA ILE A 3 -14.91 17.59 8.75
C ILE A 3 -14.52 18.16 7.38
N ASN A 4 -14.69 19.48 7.20
CA ASN A 4 -14.32 20.17 5.97
C ASN A 4 -12.80 20.17 5.72
N GLU A 5 -11.98 20.17 6.78
CA GLU A 5 -10.51 20.12 6.66
C GLU A 5 -10.05 18.73 6.18
N VAL A 6 -10.63 17.66 6.73
CA VAL A 6 -10.38 16.29 6.26
C VAL A 6 -10.90 16.09 4.84
N GLN A 7 -12.05 16.67 4.51
CA GLN A 7 -12.58 16.64 3.15
C GLN A 7 -11.64 17.35 2.17
N ALA A 8 -11.19 18.56 2.48
CA ALA A 8 -10.26 19.32 1.63
C ALA A 8 -8.92 18.58 1.44
N PHE A 9 -8.36 18.01 2.52
CA PHE A 9 -7.16 17.16 2.44
C PHE A 9 -7.39 15.96 1.51
N THR A 10 -8.55 15.32 1.63
CA THR A 10 -8.90 14.15 0.83
C THR A 10 -9.09 14.50 -0.64
N GLU A 11 -9.79 15.60 -0.94
CA GLU A 11 -10.04 16.06 -2.32
C GLU A 11 -8.74 16.40 -3.06
N GLN A 12 -7.81 17.12 -2.42
CA GLN A 12 -6.51 17.44 -3.02
C GLN A 12 -5.72 16.18 -3.38
N ARG A 13 -5.67 15.20 -2.48
CA ARG A 13 -4.86 13.99 -2.66
C ARG A 13 -5.46 12.99 -3.65
N ILE A 14 -6.78 13.00 -3.86
CA ILE A 14 -7.38 12.11 -4.87
C ILE A 14 -7.04 12.59 -6.30
N ALA A 15 -6.95 13.90 -6.53
CA ALA A 15 -6.48 14.40 -7.83
C ALA A 15 -5.06 13.92 -8.16
N ASP A 16 -4.17 13.87 -7.15
CA ASP A 16 -2.83 13.31 -7.29
C ASP A 16 -2.85 11.80 -7.58
N TRP A 17 -3.81 11.07 -7.02
CA TRP A 17 -3.96 9.62 -7.21
C TRP A 17 -4.18 9.26 -8.68
N ASP A 18 -5.07 9.96 -9.37
CA ASP A 18 -5.33 9.70 -10.79
C ASP A 18 -4.12 10.00 -11.68
N GLN A 19 -3.39 11.07 -11.38
CA GLN A 19 -2.15 11.39 -12.08
C GLN A 19 -1.08 10.32 -11.85
N ARG A 20 -0.96 9.81 -10.62
CA ARG A 20 -0.04 8.70 -10.29
C ARG A 20 -0.41 7.42 -11.04
N ARG A 21 -1.70 7.09 -11.15
CA ARG A 21 -2.17 5.91 -11.93
C ARG A 21 -1.76 6.00 -13.39
N ILE A 22 -1.94 7.16 -14.04
CA ILE A 22 -1.50 7.38 -15.42
C ILE A 22 0.04 7.40 -15.52
N GLY A 23 0.72 8.01 -14.56
CA GLY A 23 2.19 8.03 -14.47
C GLY A 23 2.79 6.63 -14.40
N MET A 24 2.22 5.76 -13.56
CA MET A 24 2.59 4.35 -13.45
C MET A 24 2.45 3.63 -14.79
N LEU A 25 1.31 3.78 -15.45
CA LEU A 25 1.07 3.23 -16.80
C LEU A 25 2.15 3.66 -17.80
N ASN A 26 2.58 4.93 -17.76
CA ASN A 26 3.61 5.46 -18.65
C ASN A 26 5.03 4.94 -18.34
N MET A 27 5.30 4.59 -17.08
CA MET A 27 6.60 4.05 -16.65
C MET A 27 6.73 2.54 -16.87
N LEU A 28 5.61 1.84 -17.05
CA LEU A 28 5.64 0.41 -17.30
C LEU A 28 6.32 0.09 -18.65
N SER A 29 7.13 -0.95 -18.62
CA SER A 29 7.62 -1.69 -19.79
C SER A 29 7.10 -3.13 -19.73
N LEU A 30 7.13 -3.83 -20.87
CA LEU A 30 6.80 -5.26 -20.89
C LEU A 30 7.68 -6.07 -19.93
N ASP A 31 8.97 -5.73 -19.84
CA ASP A 31 9.92 -6.45 -18.99
C ASP A 31 9.60 -6.27 -17.51
N THR A 32 9.38 -5.03 -17.06
CA THR A 32 8.98 -4.75 -15.68
C THR A 32 7.62 -5.36 -15.33
N LEU A 33 6.72 -5.45 -16.31
CA LEU A 33 5.40 -6.03 -16.12
C LEU A 33 5.45 -7.55 -15.92
N LEU A 34 6.34 -8.24 -16.63
CA LEU A 34 6.48 -9.70 -16.58
C LEU A 34 7.44 -10.18 -15.49
N SER A 35 8.23 -9.28 -14.90
CA SER A 35 9.24 -9.60 -13.87
C SER A 35 8.70 -10.22 -12.57
N PRO A 36 7.53 -9.82 -12.02
CA PRO A 36 7.17 -10.23 -10.67
C PRO A 36 6.89 -11.73 -10.50
N HIS A 37 6.27 -12.43 -11.48
CA HIS A 37 5.82 -13.82 -11.28
C HIS A 37 5.61 -14.59 -12.60
N PRO A 38 6.63 -15.27 -13.15
CA PRO A 38 6.51 -15.91 -14.47
C PRO A 38 5.53 -17.09 -14.47
N TYR A 39 5.48 -17.83 -13.37
CA TYR A 39 4.63 -19.00 -13.23
C TYR A 39 3.16 -18.65 -12.92
N SER A 40 2.89 -17.46 -12.36
CA SER A 40 1.50 -17.06 -12.10
C SER A 40 0.72 -16.73 -13.36
N PHE A 41 1.43 -16.54 -14.48
CA PHE A 41 0.81 -16.33 -15.79
C PHE A 41 0.39 -17.65 -16.44
N VAL A 42 0.84 -18.80 -15.95
CA VAL A 42 0.45 -20.12 -16.48
C VAL A 42 -0.79 -20.59 -15.71
N THR A 43 -1.97 -20.19 -16.18
CA THR A 43 -3.25 -20.56 -15.55
C THR A 43 -4.29 -20.95 -16.61
N GLU A 44 -5.43 -21.50 -16.20
CA GLU A 44 -6.53 -21.79 -17.14
C GLU A 44 -7.10 -20.54 -17.83
N ARG A 45 -6.79 -19.34 -17.29
CA ARG A 45 -7.25 -18.04 -17.79
C ARG A 45 -6.31 -17.40 -18.81
N SER A 46 -5.08 -17.87 -18.95
CA SER A 46 -4.05 -17.29 -19.82
C SER A 46 -4.04 -17.97 -21.20
N ARG A 47 -5.16 -17.89 -21.92
CA ARG A 47 -5.36 -18.60 -23.19
C ARG A 47 -4.78 -17.86 -24.40
N SER A 48 -4.53 -16.56 -24.25
CA SER A 48 -3.95 -15.69 -25.27
C SER A 48 -2.91 -14.74 -24.68
N ALA A 49 -2.06 -14.17 -25.54
CA ALA A 49 -1.14 -13.11 -25.15
C ALA A 49 -1.85 -11.92 -24.49
N GLY A 50 -3.04 -11.56 -24.99
CA GLY A 50 -3.85 -10.48 -24.42
C GLY A 50 -4.33 -10.79 -22.99
N ASP A 51 -4.67 -12.05 -22.70
CA ASP A 51 -5.05 -12.47 -21.34
C ASP A 51 -3.87 -12.36 -20.38
N VAL A 52 -2.68 -12.81 -20.79
CA VAL A 52 -1.45 -12.71 -19.99
C VAL A 52 -1.13 -11.26 -19.65
N ILE A 53 -1.16 -10.38 -20.66
CA ILE A 53 -0.89 -8.95 -20.47
C ILE A 53 -1.93 -8.29 -19.56
N SER A 54 -3.21 -8.60 -19.76
CA SER A 54 -4.29 -8.02 -18.94
C SER A 54 -4.16 -8.46 -17.48
N MET A 55 -3.91 -9.75 -17.23
CA MET A 55 -3.69 -10.27 -15.88
C MET A 55 -2.48 -9.62 -15.19
N ALA A 56 -1.36 -9.47 -15.92
CA ALA A 56 -0.17 -8.84 -15.38
C ALA A 56 -0.42 -7.36 -15.05
N LEU A 57 -1.13 -6.65 -15.93
CA LEU A 57 -1.45 -5.24 -15.77
C LEU A 57 -2.41 -4.99 -14.60
N ASP A 58 -3.44 -5.82 -14.45
CA ASP A 58 -4.37 -5.79 -13.32
C ASP A 58 -3.63 -6.01 -11.99
N ALA A 59 -2.70 -6.97 -11.95
CA ALA A 59 -1.88 -7.24 -10.77
C ALA A 59 -0.96 -6.06 -10.42
N ALA A 60 -0.27 -5.49 -11.41
CA ALA A 60 0.59 -4.32 -11.24
C ALA A 60 -0.20 -3.10 -10.76
N GLN A 61 -1.38 -2.86 -11.34
CA GLN A 61 -2.28 -1.78 -10.92
C GLN A 61 -2.75 -1.99 -9.47
N ALA A 62 -3.19 -3.19 -9.11
CA ALA A 62 -3.64 -3.49 -7.75
C ALA A 62 -2.51 -3.33 -6.72
N ALA A 63 -1.27 -3.68 -7.06
CA ALA A 63 -0.11 -3.44 -6.20
C ALA A 63 0.16 -1.94 -6.01
N HIS A 64 0.21 -1.18 -7.10
CA HIS A 64 0.45 0.26 -7.07
C HIS A 64 -0.65 1.04 -6.33
N GLU A 65 -1.93 0.68 -6.53
CA GLU A 65 -3.05 1.27 -5.80
C GLU A 65 -2.96 0.99 -4.30
N ARG A 66 -2.48 -0.20 -3.92
CA ARG A 66 -2.29 -0.58 -2.51
C ARG A 66 -1.15 0.21 -1.85
N GLU A 67 -0.06 0.44 -2.57
CA GLU A 67 1.05 1.29 -2.12
C GLU A 67 0.61 2.75 -1.96
N THR A 68 -0.07 3.29 -2.99
CA THR A 68 -0.59 4.66 -2.96
C THR A 68 -1.58 4.87 -1.82
N LEU A 69 -2.50 3.91 -1.60
CA LEU A 69 -3.42 3.94 -0.47
C LEU A 69 -2.68 3.88 0.88
N ALA A 70 -1.61 3.08 0.98
CA ALA A 70 -0.82 2.95 2.19
C ALA A 70 -0.13 4.27 2.58
N GLU A 71 0.51 4.93 1.62
CA GLU A 71 1.09 6.27 1.79
C GLU A 71 0.03 7.30 2.19
N TRP A 72 -1.11 7.28 1.51
CA TRP A 72 -2.19 8.22 1.78
C TRP A 72 -2.76 8.06 3.20
N LEU A 73 -2.99 6.83 3.65
CA LEU A 73 -3.47 6.54 5.01
C LEU A 73 -2.48 6.99 6.09
N PHE A 74 -1.18 6.87 5.80
CA PHE A 74 -0.13 7.36 6.69
C PHE A 74 -0.18 8.88 6.81
N ASP A 75 -0.15 9.58 5.67
CA ASP A 75 -0.20 11.05 5.62
C ASP A 75 -1.48 11.58 6.29
N LEU A 76 -2.62 10.93 6.06
CA LEU A 76 -3.90 11.29 6.68
C LEU A 76 -3.86 11.12 8.20
N ALA A 77 -3.31 10.02 8.70
CA ALA A 77 -3.21 9.79 10.13
C ALA A 77 -2.33 10.86 10.82
N VAL A 78 -1.23 11.25 10.18
CA VAL A 78 -0.38 12.35 10.67
C VAL A 78 -1.12 13.67 10.66
N PHE A 79 -1.79 14.00 9.55
CA PHE A 79 -2.57 15.22 9.39
C PHE A 79 -3.68 15.34 10.44
N VAL A 80 -4.43 14.26 10.69
CA VAL A 80 -5.51 14.22 11.68
C VAL A 80 -4.95 14.43 13.09
N ALA A 81 -3.86 13.75 13.44
CA ALA A 81 -3.25 13.88 14.77
C ALA A 81 -2.82 15.32 15.05
N ASP A 82 -2.16 15.96 14.08
CA ASP A 82 -1.66 17.34 14.17
C ASP A 82 -2.82 18.36 14.21
N SER A 83 -3.78 18.24 13.28
CA SER A 83 -4.90 19.18 13.14
C SER A 83 -5.86 19.16 14.33
N THR A 84 -5.98 18.01 15.01
CA THR A 84 -6.83 17.89 16.22
C THR A 84 -6.09 18.25 17.51
N GLY A 85 -4.77 18.45 17.45
CA GLY A 85 -3.92 18.65 18.63
C GLY A 85 -3.82 17.42 19.54
N GLN A 86 -4.33 16.26 19.12
CA GLN A 86 -4.24 15.01 19.87
C GLN A 86 -2.85 14.37 19.78
N GLY A 87 -2.08 14.71 18.74
CA GLY A 87 -0.71 14.28 18.61
C GLY A 87 0.11 15.15 17.67
N ARG A 88 1.38 14.80 17.53
CA ARG A 88 2.33 15.47 16.65
C ARG A 88 3.28 14.45 16.03
N PRO A 89 3.90 14.74 14.87
CA PRO A 89 5.00 13.93 14.35
C PRO A 89 6.10 13.72 15.40
N SER A 90 6.60 12.49 15.55
CA SER A 90 7.71 12.20 16.45
C SER A 90 9.06 12.42 15.78
N ALA A 91 10.05 12.84 16.56
CA ALA A 91 11.46 12.89 16.13
C ALA A 91 12.22 11.60 16.48
N VAL A 92 11.57 10.62 17.12
CA VAL A 92 12.20 9.38 17.55
C VAL A 92 12.23 8.38 16.38
N PRO A 93 13.40 7.82 16.01
CA PRO A 93 13.48 6.84 14.93
C PRO A 93 12.53 5.65 15.11
N GLY A 94 11.72 5.38 14.08
CA GLY A 94 10.74 4.28 14.08
C GLY A 94 9.45 4.56 14.86
N ILE A 95 9.27 5.78 15.37
CA ILE A 95 8.01 6.27 15.94
C ILE A 95 7.46 7.34 15.00
N ASP A 96 6.17 7.27 14.71
CA ASP A 96 5.53 8.15 13.73
C ASP A 96 4.82 9.32 14.43
N LEU A 97 4.11 9.05 15.54
CA LEU A 97 3.39 10.06 16.31
C LEU A 97 3.65 9.98 17.82
N GLU A 98 3.60 11.14 18.47
CA GLU A 98 3.46 11.29 19.90
C GLU A 98 2.07 11.86 20.20
N CYS A 99 1.19 11.05 20.79
CA CYS A 99 -0.17 11.46 21.13
C CYS A 99 -0.35 11.56 22.65
N SER A 100 -1.33 12.33 23.10
CA SER A 100 -1.69 12.43 24.53
C SER A 100 -3.19 12.32 24.70
N SER A 101 -3.64 11.33 25.46
CA SER A 101 -5.06 11.15 25.78
C SER A 101 -5.23 10.78 27.25
N ASN A 102 -6.11 11.49 27.97
CA ASN A 102 -6.43 11.25 29.38
C ASN A 102 -5.20 11.17 30.32
N GLY A 103 -4.16 11.97 30.04
CA GLY A 103 -2.92 12.00 30.83
C GLY A 103 -1.93 10.86 30.54
N ILE A 104 -2.22 10.02 29.54
CA ILE A 104 -1.32 8.98 29.03
C ILE A 104 -0.68 9.47 27.73
N SER A 105 0.65 9.38 27.63
CA SER A 105 1.38 9.65 26.40
C SER A 105 1.51 8.38 25.57
N PHE A 106 1.10 8.40 24.31
CA PHE A 106 1.20 7.28 23.39
C PHE A 106 2.35 7.54 22.42
N LEU A 107 3.30 6.59 22.33
CA LEU A 107 4.27 6.56 21.23
C LEU A 107 3.71 5.62 20.17
N VAL A 108 3.32 6.17 19.04
CA VAL A 108 2.56 5.45 18.03
C VAL A 108 3.44 5.19 16.82
N SER A 109 3.55 3.93 16.42
CA SER A 109 3.96 3.60 15.06
C SER A 109 2.73 3.22 14.22
N ILE A 110 2.59 3.88 13.07
CA ILE A 110 1.45 3.75 12.16
C ILE A 110 1.69 2.59 11.20
N MET A 111 0.63 1.80 11.01
CA MET A 111 0.50 0.82 9.95
C MET A 111 -0.78 1.11 9.16
N PRO A 112 -0.73 1.28 7.83
CA PRO A 112 -1.94 1.54 7.05
C PRO A 112 -2.99 0.43 7.17
N TYR A 113 -2.56 -0.83 7.17
CA TYR A 113 -3.40 -2.02 7.33
C TYR A 113 -2.53 -3.22 7.77
N CYS A 114 -3.17 -4.32 8.15
CA CYS A 114 -2.50 -5.61 8.39
C CYS A 114 -3.01 -6.67 7.42
N THR A 115 -2.06 -7.43 6.86
CA THR A 115 -2.26 -8.62 6.04
C THR A 115 -1.66 -9.84 6.74
N ALA A 116 -1.85 -11.04 6.17
CA ALA A 116 -1.22 -12.27 6.68
C ALA A 116 0.32 -12.17 6.71
N ASP A 117 0.93 -11.39 5.81
CA ASP A 117 2.39 -11.26 5.68
C ASP A 117 2.97 -10.07 6.47
N SER A 118 2.18 -9.45 7.35
CA SER A 118 2.60 -8.24 8.08
C SER A 118 3.52 -8.51 9.28
N ASP A 119 3.82 -9.77 9.60
CA ASP A 119 4.58 -10.15 10.79
C ASP A 119 5.95 -9.48 10.90
N LEU A 120 6.70 -9.40 9.78
CA LEU A 120 8.00 -8.74 9.77
C LEU A 120 7.87 -7.24 10.07
N GLN A 121 6.88 -6.57 9.46
CA GLN A 121 6.64 -5.15 9.68
C GLN A 121 6.24 -4.84 11.12
N ILE A 122 5.43 -5.71 11.74
CA ILE A 122 5.05 -5.62 13.15
C ILE A 122 6.28 -5.78 14.04
N ARG A 123 7.14 -6.77 13.76
CA ARG A 123 8.37 -7.02 14.53
C ARG A 123 9.34 -5.85 14.51
N VAL A 124 9.53 -5.21 13.36
CA VAL A 124 10.39 -4.01 13.23
C VAL A 124 9.86 -2.86 14.07
N ARG A 125 8.54 -2.59 14.01
CA ARG A 125 7.90 -1.52 14.79
C ARG A 125 7.90 -1.79 16.29
N GLU A 126 7.62 -3.03 16.68
CA GLU A 126 7.73 -3.49 18.06
C GLU A 126 9.13 -3.24 18.62
N GLN A 127 10.18 -3.55 17.84
CA GLN A 127 11.56 -3.31 18.25
C GLN A 127 11.85 -1.81 18.43
N ALA A 128 11.42 -0.97 17.50
CA ALA A 128 11.58 0.49 17.60
C ALA A 128 10.85 1.05 18.85
N LEU A 129 9.61 0.62 19.10
CA LEU A 129 8.82 1.00 20.26
C LEU A 129 9.50 0.58 21.58
N ARG A 130 10.03 -0.64 21.64
CA ARG A 130 10.78 -1.12 22.81
C ARG A 130 12.02 -0.28 23.07
N GLN A 131 12.77 0.06 22.03
CA GLN A 131 13.95 0.94 22.15
C GLN A 131 13.55 2.35 22.63
N ALA A 132 12.49 2.92 22.07
CA ALA A 132 12.01 4.27 22.42
C ALA A 132 11.48 4.38 23.86
N THR A 133 11.00 3.28 24.43
CA THR A 133 10.40 3.24 25.78
C THR A 133 11.34 2.72 26.87
N THR A 134 12.53 2.22 26.51
CA THR A 134 13.49 1.72 27.49
C THR A 134 13.88 2.83 28.48
N GLY A 135 13.76 2.55 29.78
CA GLY A 135 14.09 3.49 30.85
C GLY A 135 13.06 4.60 31.09
N ARG A 136 11.90 4.58 30.40
CA ARG A 136 10.76 5.47 30.67
C ARG A 136 9.75 4.78 31.59
N ASP A 137 9.03 5.56 32.38
CA ASP A 137 7.94 5.04 33.21
C ASP A 137 6.79 4.51 32.33
N ALA A 138 6.58 3.20 32.35
CA ALA A 138 5.52 2.51 31.60
C ALA A 138 4.09 2.99 31.97
N ILE A 139 3.93 3.59 33.16
CA ILE A 139 2.65 4.14 33.62
C ILE A 139 2.27 5.41 32.84
N ARG A 140 3.25 6.14 32.30
CA ARG A 140 3.02 7.41 31.58
C ARG A 140 3.19 7.30 30.07
N VAL A 141 3.94 6.32 29.60
CA VAL A 141 4.24 6.14 28.17
C VAL A 141 3.74 4.78 27.69
N GLN A 142 2.77 4.80 26.79
CA GLN A 142 2.17 3.63 26.17
C GLN A 142 2.69 3.44 24.74
N PRO A 143 3.63 2.51 24.48
CA PRO A 143 4.01 2.14 23.11
C PRO A 143 2.80 1.52 22.40
N THR A 144 2.55 1.95 21.16
CA THR A 144 1.33 1.64 20.42
C THR A 144 1.64 1.36 18.96
N ILE A 145 1.07 0.29 18.41
CA ILE A 145 0.96 0.10 16.96
C ILE A 145 -0.47 0.46 16.57
N GLY A 146 -0.61 1.57 15.85
CA GLY A 146 -1.88 2.09 15.35
C GLY A 146 -2.12 1.64 13.92
N ILE A 147 -3.25 0.97 13.66
CA ILE A 147 -3.57 0.41 12.35
C ILE A 147 -4.78 1.15 11.75
N CYS A 148 -4.60 1.81 10.60
CA CYS A 148 -5.63 2.68 10.01
C CYS A 148 -6.89 1.92 9.56
N ILE A 149 -6.71 0.75 8.94
CA ILE A 149 -7.82 -0.07 8.41
C ILE A 149 -7.79 -1.47 9.02
N GLY A 150 -8.95 -1.90 9.49
CA GLY A 150 -9.18 -3.25 9.98
C GLY A 150 -10.29 -3.30 11.02
N LYS A 151 -10.60 -4.50 11.50
CA LYS A 151 -11.53 -4.72 12.59
C LYS A 151 -10.93 -5.73 13.56
N ALA A 152 -10.48 -5.24 14.71
CA ALA A 152 -9.96 -6.06 15.79
C ALA A 152 -10.14 -5.29 17.10
N GLU A 153 -10.24 -6.03 18.21
CA GLU A 153 -10.27 -5.42 19.53
C GLU A 153 -8.90 -4.81 19.88
N THR A 154 -8.95 -3.65 20.52
CA THR A 154 -7.76 -3.06 21.13
C THR A 154 -7.19 -4.03 22.15
N SER A 155 -5.92 -4.40 22.01
CA SER A 155 -5.30 -5.45 22.82
C SER A 155 -3.84 -5.15 23.14
N TYR A 156 -3.40 -5.52 24.34
CA TYR A 156 -2.00 -5.40 24.72
C TYR A 156 -1.23 -6.66 24.33
N GLN A 157 -0.18 -6.51 23.53
CA GLN A 157 0.58 -7.60 22.96
C GLN A 157 2.08 -7.30 23.08
N ARG A 158 2.84 -8.23 23.65
CA ARG A 158 4.32 -8.24 23.58
C ARG A 158 4.98 -6.89 23.94
N GLY A 159 4.38 -6.15 24.88
CA GLY A 159 4.89 -4.87 25.37
C GLY A 159 4.34 -3.62 24.67
N TYR A 160 3.40 -3.73 23.73
CA TYR A 160 2.75 -2.60 23.06
C TYR A 160 1.22 -2.75 23.02
N LEU A 161 0.51 -1.65 22.85
CA LEU A 161 -0.93 -1.62 22.61
C LEU A 161 -1.20 -1.69 21.11
N LYS A 162 -2.00 -2.66 20.67
CA LYS A 162 -2.49 -2.74 19.30
C LYS A 162 -3.84 -2.06 19.21
N VAL A 163 -3.96 -1.03 18.38
CA VAL A 163 -5.19 -0.24 18.21
C VAL A 163 -5.55 -0.22 16.72
N VAL A 164 -6.79 -0.58 16.36
CA VAL A 164 -7.15 -0.87 14.96
C VAL A 164 -8.42 -0.14 14.54
N GLY A 165 -8.41 0.41 13.33
CA GLY A 165 -9.60 0.96 12.67
C GLY A 165 -10.20 2.12 13.46
N SER A 166 -11.48 2.02 13.79
CA SER A 166 -12.23 3.07 14.50
C SER A 166 -11.55 3.49 15.81
N ASP A 167 -10.98 2.55 16.57
CA ASP A 167 -10.27 2.89 17.81
C ASP A 167 -9.01 3.69 17.56
N PHE A 168 -8.31 3.43 16.46
CA PHE A 168 -7.09 4.16 16.11
C PHE A 168 -7.44 5.58 15.70
N TRP A 169 -8.43 5.75 14.83
CA TRP A 169 -8.91 7.08 14.43
C TRP A 169 -9.43 7.88 15.62
N ARG A 170 -10.14 7.24 16.55
CA ARG A 170 -10.57 7.87 17.80
C ARG A 170 -9.38 8.29 18.67
N LEU A 171 -8.33 7.47 18.77
CA LEU A 171 -7.12 7.80 19.53
C LEU A 171 -6.43 9.06 19.00
N ILE A 172 -6.32 9.21 17.68
CA ILE A 172 -5.60 10.33 17.06
C ILE A 172 -6.48 11.52 16.71
N GLY A 173 -7.80 11.38 16.70
CA GLY A 173 -8.73 12.43 16.30
C GLY A 173 -9.75 12.85 17.38
N GLY A 174 -9.92 12.04 18.43
CA GLY A 174 -10.85 12.30 19.53
C GLY A 174 -12.34 12.11 19.18
N ASP A 175 -12.66 11.59 17.99
CA ASP A 175 -14.02 11.43 17.48
C ASP A 175 -14.28 9.97 17.04
N GLU A 176 -15.39 9.40 17.50
CA GLU A 176 -15.79 8.01 17.21
C GLU A 176 -16.32 7.83 15.78
N ASP A 177 -16.83 8.89 15.15
CA ASP A 177 -17.37 8.85 13.78
C ASP A 177 -16.34 9.24 12.71
N LEU A 178 -15.12 9.63 13.12
CA LEU A 178 -14.06 10.07 12.21
C LEU A 178 -13.76 9.08 11.07
N TYR A 179 -13.69 7.78 11.38
CA TYR A 179 -13.40 6.76 10.37
C TYR A 179 -14.47 6.69 9.26
N ARG A 180 -15.72 7.07 9.56
CA ARG A 180 -16.80 7.16 8.58
C ARG A 180 -16.69 8.44 7.76
N ALA A 181 -16.39 9.55 8.44
CA ALA A 181 -16.17 10.84 7.79
C ALA A 181 -15.06 10.77 6.73
N ILE A 182 -13.97 10.04 7.00
CA ILE A 182 -12.86 9.83 6.07
C ILE A 182 -13.31 9.12 4.78
N VAL A 183 -14.23 8.16 4.84
CA VAL A 183 -14.60 7.34 3.67
C VAL A 183 -15.51 8.08 2.68
N GLN A 184 -16.32 9.03 3.17
CA GLN A 184 -17.31 9.75 2.37
C GLN A 184 -16.72 10.54 1.19
N PRO A 185 -15.69 11.39 1.38
CA PRO A 185 -15.09 12.14 0.27
C PRO A 185 -14.42 11.23 -0.77
N ILE A 186 -13.80 10.13 -0.34
CA ILE A 186 -13.24 9.11 -1.25
C ILE A 186 -14.35 8.52 -2.12
N ALA A 187 -15.47 8.12 -1.51
CA ALA A 187 -16.59 7.49 -2.21
C ALA A 187 -17.28 8.44 -3.22
N ALA A 188 -17.33 9.74 -2.93
CA ALA A 188 -17.87 10.75 -3.83
C ALA A 188 -17.01 10.90 -5.09
N GLN A 189 -15.69 10.90 -4.93
CA GLN A 189 -14.73 11.16 -6.01
C GLN A 189 -14.55 9.99 -6.98
N VAL A 190 -14.71 8.74 -6.51
CA VAL A 190 -14.70 7.53 -7.39
C VAL A 190 -15.76 7.61 -8.50
N LYS A 191 -16.83 8.39 -8.31
CA LYS A 191 -17.91 8.54 -9.30
C LYS A 191 -17.60 9.54 -10.41
N THR A 192 -16.64 10.45 -10.23
CA THR A 192 -16.39 11.58 -11.15
C THR A 192 -15.25 11.32 -12.14
N CYS A 193 -14.37 10.36 -11.89
CA CYS A 193 -13.17 10.14 -12.71
C CYS A 193 -13.34 9.03 -13.76
N ARG A 194 -13.75 9.35 -15.00
CA ARG A 194 -13.87 8.35 -16.08
C ARG A 194 -13.60 8.93 -17.47
N GLY A 195 -12.40 8.67 -18.00
CA GLY A 195 -12.12 8.85 -19.43
C GLY A 195 -10.68 8.55 -19.84
N SER A 196 -9.73 9.34 -19.34
CA SER A 196 -8.32 9.32 -19.79
C SER A 196 -7.59 8.01 -19.43
N PHE A 197 -7.78 7.49 -18.22
CA PHE A 197 -7.14 6.25 -17.78
C PHE A 197 -7.52 5.04 -18.64
N ALA A 198 -8.82 4.88 -18.94
CA ALA A 198 -9.31 3.74 -19.71
C ALA A 198 -8.73 3.72 -21.14
N GLN A 199 -8.59 4.91 -21.74
CA GLN A 199 -7.99 5.03 -23.08
C GLN A 199 -6.50 4.65 -23.05
N GLU A 200 -5.74 5.12 -22.07
CA GLU A 200 -4.32 4.82 -21.98
C GLU A 200 -4.06 3.35 -21.62
N HIS A 201 -4.86 2.80 -20.71
CA HIS A 201 -4.85 1.38 -20.38
C HIS A 201 -5.05 0.51 -21.64
N ALA A 202 -6.05 0.82 -22.47
CA ALA A 202 -6.29 0.08 -23.71
C ALA A 202 -5.11 0.16 -24.70
N ARG A 203 -4.46 1.33 -24.81
CA ARG A 203 -3.25 1.49 -25.65
C ARG A 203 -2.11 0.61 -25.16
N ILE A 204 -1.89 0.55 -23.84
CA ILE A 204 -0.83 -0.25 -23.24
C ILE A 204 -1.10 -1.74 -23.44
N VAL A 205 -2.33 -2.20 -23.23
CA VAL A 205 -2.72 -3.59 -23.50
C VAL A 205 -2.39 -3.96 -24.95
N ASN A 206 -2.78 -3.14 -25.93
CA ASN A 206 -2.49 -3.40 -27.33
C ASN A 206 -0.98 -3.44 -27.63
N ARG A 207 -0.25 -2.43 -27.14
CA ARG A 207 1.20 -2.32 -27.35
C ARG A 207 1.96 -3.50 -26.75
N PHE A 208 1.66 -3.86 -25.50
CA PHE A 208 2.34 -4.95 -24.82
C PHE A 208 1.91 -6.32 -25.33
N THR A 209 0.66 -6.48 -25.76
CA THR A 209 0.23 -7.72 -26.43
C THR A 209 1.01 -7.94 -27.72
N HIS A 210 1.21 -6.89 -28.53
CA HIS A 210 2.04 -6.97 -29.72
C HIS A 210 3.48 -7.38 -29.40
N GLN A 211 4.12 -6.69 -28.46
CA GLN A 211 5.49 -6.99 -28.04
C GLN A 211 5.61 -8.39 -27.43
N PHE A 212 4.60 -8.85 -26.71
CA PHE A 212 4.55 -10.18 -26.14
C PHE A 212 4.48 -11.25 -27.24
N ILE A 213 3.61 -11.07 -28.23
CA ILE A 213 3.48 -12.00 -29.37
C ILE A 213 4.81 -12.10 -30.11
N GLU A 214 5.45 -10.97 -30.44
CA GLU A 214 6.74 -10.97 -31.15
C GLU A 214 7.85 -11.71 -30.38
N ARG A 215 7.79 -11.70 -29.05
CA ARG A 215 8.86 -12.23 -28.20
C ARG A 215 8.60 -13.64 -27.71
N PHE A 216 7.35 -13.98 -27.42
CA PHE A 216 6.99 -15.18 -26.66
C PHE A 216 5.92 -16.04 -27.36
N CYS A 217 5.54 -15.76 -28.61
CA CYS A 217 4.73 -16.66 -29.40
C CYS A 217 5.52 -17.25 -30.57
N ASP A 218 5.14 -18.46 -30.99
CA ASP A 218 5.65 -19.11 -32.19
C ASP A 218 4.85 -18.71 -33.45
N GLU A 219 5.23 -19.26 -34.61
CA GLU A 219 4.57 -18.99 -35.89
C GLU A 219 3.10 -19.45 -35.94
N SER A 220 2.71 -20.39 -35.08
CA SER A 220 1.30 -20.82 -34.94
C SER A 220 0.47 -19.88 -34.07
N GLY A 221 1.13 -18.93 -33.39
CA GLY A 221 0.53 -18.04 -32.40
C GLY A 221 0.41 -18.66 -31.01
N ALA A 222 0.97 -19.86 -30.79
CA ALA A 222 1.02 -20.48 -29.48
C ALA A 222 2.07 -19.81 -28.60
N ILE A 223 1.79 -19.67 -27.31
CA ILE A 223 2.71 -19.07 -26.34
C ILE A 223 3.83 -20.07 -26.01
N ASP A 224 5.08 -19.65 -26.22
CA ASP A 224 6.27 -20.35 -25.74
C ASP A 224 6.52 -20.02 -24.26
N TRP A 225 5.88 -20.82 -23.40
CA TRP A 225 5.98 -20.69 -21.96
C TRP A 225 7.40 -20.92 -21.43
N VAL A 226 8.20 -21.73 -22.11
CA VAL A 226 9.59 -22.00 -21.70
C VAL A 226 10.40 -20.73 -21.86
N LYS A 227 10.31 -20.09 -23.03
CA LYS A 227 10.99 -18.82 -23.31
C LYS A 227 10.56 -17.69 -22.36
N LEU A 228 9.28 -17.63 -21.98
CA LEU A 228 8.79 -16.67 -21.00
C LEU A 228 9.39 -16.89 -19.60
N VAL A 229 9.47 -18.15 -19.16
CA VAL A 229 10.07 -18.50 -17.86
C VAL A 229 11.58 -18.26 -17.87
N GLU A 230 12.28 -18.61 -18.95
CA GLU A 230 13.71 -18.33 -19.13
C GLU A 230 14.01 -16.84 -19.09
N PHE A 231 13.18 -16.01 -19.75
CA PHE A 231 13.31 -14.56 -19.69
C PHE A 231 13.23 -14.01 -18.25
N ASN A 232 12.34 -14.57 -17.43
CA ASN A 232 12.13 -14.07 -16.08
C ASN A 232 13.14 -14.62 -15.06
N SER A 233 13.38 -15.93 -15.08
CA SER A 233 14.09 -16.66 -14.03
C SER A 233 15.45 -17.19 -14.47
N GLY A 234 15.79 -17.09 -15.75
CA GLY A 234 17.08 -17.53 -16.28
C GLY A 234 18.20 -16.61 -15.81
N ASN A 235 19.07 -17.14 -14.94
CA ASN A 235 20.20 -16.40 -14.39
C ASN A 235 21.49 -17.23 -14.38
N PHE A 236 21.68 -18.12 -15.36
CA PHE A 236 22.90 -18.93 -15.48
C PHE A 236 24.12 -18.01 -15.68
N ASP A 237 24.74 -17.63 -14.57
CA ASP A 237 26.01 -16.92 -14.56
C ASP A 237 27.09 -17.86 -15.09
N ALA A 238 27.67 -17.55 -16.24
CA ALA A 238 28.91 -18.16 -16.74
C ALA A 238 30.15 -17.81 -15.88
N ARG A 239 29.94 -17.33 -14.63
CA ARG A 239 30.95 -16.81 -13.71
C ARG A 239 30.91 -17.48 -12.35
N VAL A 240 30.54 -18.76 -12.29
CA VAL A 240 31.00 -19.63 -11.21
C VAL A 240 32.29 -20.32 -11.69
N PRO A 241 33.48 -19.73 -11.50
CA PRO A 241 34.71 -20.48 -11.72
C PRO A 241 34.79 -21.59 -10.67
N GLY A 242 34.60 -22.84 -11.10
CA GLY A 242 34.90 -24.03 -10.31
C GLY A 242 33.73 -24.90 -9.86
N ALA A 243 32.66 -25.01 -10.65
CA ALA A 243 31.76 -26.17 -10.58
C ALA A 243 32.22 -27.26 -11.56
#